data_AF-A0AAE1LZG2-F1
#
_entry.id   AF-A0AAE1LZG2-F1
#
_cell.length_a   1.000
_cell.length_b   1.000
_cell.length_c   1.000
_cell.angle_alpha   90.00
_cell.angle_beta   90.00
_cell.angle_gamma   90.00
#
_symmetry.space_group_name_H-M   'P 1'
#
loop_
_entity.id
_entity.type
_entity.pdbx_description
1 polymer ?
#
loop_
_entity_poly.entity_id
_entity_poly.type
_entity_poly.pdbx_seq_one_letter_code
_entity_poly.pdbx_strand_id
1 'polypeptide(L)'
;MGCLAFGPPLLSGLQRSQRPVFSEFGMHGFPANRTVNYFLRGRPKSPQFPQSRVVDCYNKSTGAHMRITRYLAENFRFDIASLKNFAYSSPLMQSEAYSYALTDWKRMFNGPGHERCAGALIWQFNDIYPVTSRAFVDYFLRRKPAFYSIRRYFAPISVGIERTPKTRCPDPDEHQDSYILSFKIFAYNTLTRHVVCVLILQAFDLKINTWTQLEPLDASQMVTLRAGYNTELGHLGAQAAWT
;
A
#
# COMPACT_ATOMS: atom_id res chain seq x y z
N MET A 1 6.58 5.54 8.33
CA MET A 1 5.78 4.95 7.23
C MET A 1 5.11 6.04 6.42
N GLY A 2 5.19 5.95 5.08
CA GLY A 2 4.55 6.85 4.12
C GLY A 2 3.06 6.95 4.39
N CYS A 3 2.54 8.14 4.68
CA CYS A 3 1.10 8.34 4.70
C CYS A 3 0.72 8.61 3.26
N LEU A 4 0.12 7.63 2.59
CA LEU A 4 -0.45 7.81 1.27
C LEU A 4 -1.62 8.78 1.42
N ALA A 5 -1.37 10.04 1.08
CA ALA A 5 -2.44 10.98 0.81
C ALA A 5 -3.07 10.58 -0.53
N PHE A 6 -3.97 9.58 -0.50
CA PHE A 6 -5.15 9.71 -1.33
C PHE A 6 -5.90 10.92 -0.78
N GLY A 7 -5.50 12.12 -1.24
CA GLY A 7 -6.27 13.33 -0.98
C GLY A 7 -7.73 13.05 -1.34
N PRO A 8 -8.70 13.58 -0.58
CA PRO A 8 -10.09 13.36 -0.89
C PRO A 8 -10.28 13.80 -2.34
N PRO A 9 -10.74 12.93 -3.26
CA PRO A 9 -11.35 13.47 -4.44
C PRO A 9 -12.54 14.28 -3.92
N LEU A 10 -12.86 15.37 -4.59
CA LEU A 10 -14.12 16.08 -4.46
C LEU A 10 -15.29 15.08 -4.55
N LEU A 11 -15.63 14.44 -3.42
CA LEU A 11 -16.64 13.39 -3.27
C LEU A 11 -17.64 13.78 -2.17
N SER A 12 -17.92 15.07 -2.02
CA SER A 12 -19.15 15.50 -1.34
C SER A 12 -20.42 15.11 -2.13
N GLY A 13 -20.27 14.57 -3.36
CA GLY A 13 -21.38 14.09 -4.20
C GLY A 13 -21.42 12.59 -4.48
N LEU A 14 -20.55 11.76 -3.89
CA LEU A 14 -20.40 10.33 -4.28
C LEU A 14 -20.57 9.33 -3.12
N GLN A 15 -21.40 9.68 -2.13
CA GLN A 15 -21.87 8.77 -1.09
C GLN A 15 -22.85 7.69 -1.59
N ARG A 16 -23.03 7.52 -2.92
CA ARG A 16 -24.09 6.71 -3.55
C ARG A 16 -23.63 5.59 -4.50
N SER A 17 -22.34 5.25 -4.54
CA SER A 17 -21.87 4.06 -5.26
C SER A 17 -21.12 3.14 -4.29
N GLN A 18 -21.84 2.52 -3.34
CA GLN A 18 -21.29 1.35 -2.65
C GLN A 18 -21.08 0.26 -3.71
N ARG A 19 -19.84 0.08 -4.16
CA ARG A 19 -19.49 -1.00 -5.07
C ARG A 19 -19.21 -2.22 -4.21
N PRO A 20 -20.08 -3.25 -4.23
CA PRO A 20 -19.82 -4.45 -3.45
C PRO A 20 -18.55 -5.16 -3.93
N VAL A 21 -18.06 -4.91 -5.16
CA VAL A 21 -16.80 -5.49 -5.67
C VAL A 21 -16.03 -4.44 -6.47
N PHE A 22 -14.73 -4.29 -6.17
CA PHE A 22 -13.78 -3.58 -7.02
C PHE A 22 -13.24 -4.55 -8.07
N SER A 23 -13.82 -4.52 -9.27
CA SER A 23 -13.46 -5.41 -10.36
C SER A 23 -12.10 -5.11 -10.99
N GLU A 24 -11.64 -3.86 -10.90
CA GLU A 24 -10.35 -3.45 -11.44
C GLU A 24 -9.78 -2.27 -10.65
N PHE A 25 -8.50 -2.37 -10.29
CA PHE A 25 -7.70 -1.27 -9.77
C PHE A 25 -6.21 -1.58 -9.98
N GLY A 26 -5.39 -0.56 -10.15
CA GLY A 26 -3.99 -0.79 -10.47
C GLY A 26 -3.10 0.44 -10.33
N MET A 27 -1.88 0.23 -9.85
CA MET A 27 -0.80 1.21 -9.88
C MET A 27 0.24 0.79 -10.92
N HIS A 28 0.75 1.74 -11.69
CA HIS A 28 1.84 1.47 -12.64
C HIS A 28 3.17 1.31 -11.91
N GLY A 29 4.01 0.38 -12.37
CA GLY A 29 5.36 0.19 -11.85
C GLY A 29 6.28 -0.43 -12.90
N PHE A 30 7.55 -0.02 -12.90
CA PHE A 30 8.54 -0.62 -13.79
C PHE A 30 8.69 -2.12 -13.50
N PRO A 31 9.08 -2.93 -14.50
CA PRO A 31 9.44 -4.31 -14.26
C PRO A 31 10.79 -4.41 -13.55
N ALA A 32 11.21 -5.63 -13.23
CA ALA A 32 12.50 -5.84 -12.58
C ALA A 32 13.65 -5.20 -13.40
N ASN A 33 14.69 -4.69 -12.74
CA ASN A 33 15.84 -4.07 -13.41
C ASN A 33 16.46 -4.93 -14.51
N ARG A 34 16.44 -6.27 -14.37
CA ARG A 34 16.88 -7.20 -15.42
C ARG A 34 16.02 -7.13 -16.70
N THR A 35 14.74 -6.82 -16.56
CA THR A 35 13.78 -6.62 -17.67
C THR A 35 13.94 -5.23 -18.26
N VAL A 36 14.21 -4.23 -17.42
CA VAL A 36 14.58 -2.89 -17.90
C VAL A 36 15.87 -2.94 -18.72
N ASN A 37 16.87 -3.70 -18.28
CA ASN A 37 18.10 -3.91 -19.07
C ASN A 37 17.82 -4.58 -20.42
N TYR A 38 16.76 -5.39 -20.53
CA TYR A 38 16.32 -5.95 -21.81
C TYR A 38 15.82 -4.85 -22.76
N PHE A 39 15.11 -3.83 -22.27
CA PHE A 39 14.66 -2.66 -23.06
C PHE A 39 15.82 -1.95 -23.75
N LEU A 40 16.98 -1.92 -23.07
CA LEU A 40 18.16 -1.17 -23.44
C LEU A 40 19.17 -2.02 -24.23
N ARG A 41 18.92 -3.32 -24.43
CA ARG A 41 19.82 -4.21 -25.18
C ARG A 41 20.08 -3.66 -26.58
N GLY A 42 21.37 -3.65 -26.97
CA GLY A 42 21.81 -3.14 -28.27
C GLY A 42 21.83 -1.61 -28.40
N ARG A 43 21.56 -0.86 -27.32
CA ARG A 43 21.50 0.61 -27.33
C ARG A 43 22.30 1.27 -26.18
N PRO A 44 23.59 0.92 -25.98
CA PRO A 44 24.36 1.42 -24.83
C PRO A 44 24.58 2.94 -24.86
N LYS A 45 24.61 3.55 -26.06
CA LYS A 45 24.76 5.00 -26.26
C LYS A 45 23.45 5.79 -26.13
N SER A 46 22.31 5.11 -25.99
CA SER A 46 21.02 5.82 -25.83
C SER A 46 20.91 6.39 -24.41
N PRO A 47 20.22 7.54 -24.25
CA PRO A 47 20.03 8.11 -22.93
C PRO A 47 19.25 7.16 -22.02
N GLN A 48 19.76 6.90 -20.81
CA GLN A 48 19.20 5.94 -19.86
C GLN A 48 18.54 6.67 -18.68
N PHE A 49 17.51 7.46 -18.98
CA PHE A 49 16.65 8.12 -18.00
C PHE A 49 15.17 7.77 -18.26
N PRO A 50 14.28 7.93 -17.26
CA PRO A 50 12.88 7.50 -17.37
C PRO A 50 12.11 8.06 -18.57
N GLN A 51 12.39 9.31 -18.96
CA GLN A 51 11.74 10.03 -20.08
C GLN A 51 12.39 9.73 -21.44
N SER A 52 13.37 8.83 -21.50
CA SER A 52 14.05 8.54 -22.76
C SER A 52 13.09 7.89 -23.76
N ARG A 53 13.25 8.21 -25.05
CA ARG A 53 12.41 7.66 -26.13
C ARG A 53 12.34 6.13 -26.10
N VAL A 54 13.44 5.46 -25.76
CA VAL A 54 13.49 4.01 -25.66
C VAL A 54 12.55 3.53 -24.56
N VAL A 55 12.68 4.04 -23.34
CA VAL A 55 11.82 3.66 -22.20
C VAL A 55 10.36 3.99 -22.48
N ASP A 56 10.08 5.13 -23.10
CA ASP A 56 8.72 5.54 -23.45
C ASP A 56 8.06 4.63 -24.49
N CYS A 57 8.83 4.10 -25.46
CA CYS A 57 8.32 3.09 -26.40
C CYS A 57 7.90 1.77 -25.71
N TYR A 58 8.50 1.45 -24.55
CA TYR A 58 8.13 0.32 -23.70
C TYR A 58 7.10 0.69 -22.62
N ASN A 59 6.38 1.80 -22.80
CA ASN A 59 5.23 2.18 -21.99
C ASN A 59 4.05 2.56 -22.90
N LYS A 60 2.96 1.79 -22.84
CA LYS A 60 1.80 2.01 -23.71
C LYS A 60 0.70 2.83 -23.04
N SER A 61 0.87 3.18 -21.77
CA SER A 61 -0.12 3.96 -21.04
C SER A 61 0.20 5.44 -21.12
N THR A 62 -0.72 6.22 -21.70
CA THR A 62 -0.63 7.68 -21.76
C THR A 62 -0.37 8.29 -20.38
N GLY A 63 0.67 9.11 -20.29
CA GLY A 63 1.03 9.83 -19.06
C GLY A 63 1.49 8.94 -17.90
N ALA A 64 1.83 7.67 -18.13
CA ALA A 64 2.21 6.77 -17.04
C ALA A 64 3.45 7.23 -16.27
N HIS A 65 4.47 7.76 -16.94
CA HIS A 65 5.66 8.31 -16.26
C HIS A 65 5.29 9.46 -15.33
N MET A 66 4.45 10.42 -15.78
CA MET A 66 3.96 11.51 -14.94
C MET A 66 3.22 10.98 -13.70
N ARG A 67 2.33 10.00 -13.89
CA ARG A 67 1.56 9.40 -12.79
C ARG A 67 2.48 8.70 -11.79
N ILE A 68 3.39 7.85 -12.25
CA ILE A 68 4.37 7.17 -11.38
C ILE A 68 5.20 8.20 -10.60
N THR A 69 5.75 9.21 -11.30
CA THR A 69 6.57 10.25 -10.68
C THR A 69 5.80 11.03 -9.62
N ARG A 70 4.53 11.35 -9.84
CA ARG A 70 3.69 12.04 -8.84
C ARG A 70 3.58 11.23 -7.56
N TYR A 71 3.20 9.96 -7.64
CA TYR A 71 3.08 9.11 -6.45
C TYR A 71 4.43 8.88 -5.77
N LEU A 72 5.51 8.77 -6.54
CA LEU A 72 6.85 8.68 -5.98
C LEU A 72 7.23 9.96 -5.22
N ALA A 73 6.99 11.13 -5.80
CA ALA A 73 7.35 12.42 -5.19
C ALA A 73 6.61 12.68 -3.86
N GLU A 74 5.37 12.20 -3.74
CA GLU A 74 4.59 12.32 -2.51
C GLU A 74 5.05 11.36 -1.40
N ASN A 75 5.69 10.23 -1.74
CA ASN A 75 5.91 9.12 -0.79
C ASN A 75 7.38 8.71 -0.57
N PHE A 76 8.25 8.90 -1.55
CA PHE A 76 9.62 8.40 -1.56
C PHE A 76 10.61 9.49 -1.94
N ARG A 77 11.80 9.45 -1.32
CA ARG A 77 12.97 10.13 -1.87
C ARG A 77 13.57 9.24 -2.94
N PHE A 78 13.65 9.72 -4.17
CA PHE A 78 14.19 8.97 -5.31
C PHE A 78 15.00 9.90 -6.21
N ASP A 79 15.90 9.31 -6.97
CA ASP A 79 16.67 10.02 -7.98
C ASP A 79 15.97 9.90 -9.34
N ILE A 80 15.55 11.04 -9.88
CA ILE A 80 14.86 11.12 -11.18
C ILE A 80 15.80 10.96 -12.37
N ALA A 81 17.09 11.28 -12.20
CA ALA A 81 18.09 11.17 -13.26
C ALA A 81 18.54 9.71 -13.47
N SER A 82 18.56 8.91 -12.40
CA SER A 82 18.92 7.50 -12.46
C SER A 82 17.72 6.61 -12.82
N LEU A 83 17.71 6.09 -14.04
CA LEU A 83 16.71 5.10 -14.47
C LEU A 83 16.68 3.86 -13.56
N LYS A 84 17.84 3.40 -13.06
CA LYS A 84 17.92 2.25 -12.16
C LYS A 84 17.24 2.53 -10.81
N ASN A 85 17.41 3.73 -10.27
CA ASN A 85 16.72 4.13 -9.04
C ASN A 85 15.22 4.25 -9.27
N PHE A 86 14.80 4.94 -10.35
CA PHE A 86 13.40 5.10 -10.70
C PHE A 86 12.69 3.75 -10.94
N ALA A 87 13.36 2.82 -11.65
CA ALA A 87 12.86 1.48 -11.91
C ALA A 87 12.80 0.60 -10.64
N TYR A 88 13.61 0.89 -9.63
CA TYR A 88 13.55 0.22 -8.33
C TYR A 88 12.43 0.80 -7.44
N SER A 89 12.34 2.12 -7.38
CA SER A 89 11.40 2.83 -6.52
C SER A 89 9.95 2.71 -6.99
N SER A 90 9.70 2.70 -8.30
CA SER A 90 8.33 2.63 -8.84
C SER A 90 7.55 1.35 -8.46
N PRO A 91 8.06 0.11 -8.57
CA PRO A 91 7.33 -1.05 -8.11
C PRO A 91 7.27 -1.18 -6.57
N LEU A 92 8.13 -0.47 -5.83
CA LEU A 92 8.00 -0.34 -4.38
C LEU A 92 6.80 0.55 -4.02
N MET A 93 6.65 1.68 -4.70
CA MET A 93 5.44 2.50 -4.58
C MET A 93 4.19 1.71 -5.01
N GLN A 94 4.27 0.97 -6.12
CA GLN A 94 3.19 0.06 -6.53
C GLN A 94 2.79 -0.91 -5.41
N SER A 95 3.77 -1.49 -4.71
CA SER A 95 3.55 -2.33 -3.54
C SER A 95 2.79 -1.60 -2.44
N GLU A 96 3.23 -0.40 -2.02
CA GLU A 96 2.55 0.37 -0.97
C GLU A 96 1.11 0.74 -1.36
N ALA A 97 0.86 1.13 -2.61
CA ALA A 97 -0.50 1.41 -3.08
C ALA A 97 -1.43 0.22 -2.95
N TYR A 98 -0.96 -0.98 -3.33
CA TYR A 98 -1.76 -2.21 -3.19
C TYR A 98 -1.94 -2.61 -1.73
N SER A 99 -0.89 -2.48 -0.90
CA SER A 99 -0.97 -2.73 0.54
C SER A 99 -2.09 -1.89 1.18
N TYR A 100 -2.12 -0.59 0.87
CA TYR A 100 -3.11 0.33 1.42
C TYR A 100 -4.54 -0.01 0.94
N ALA A 101 -4.72 -0.19 -0.37
CA ALA A 101 -6.02 -0.49 -0.95
C ALA A 101 -6.60 -1.82 -0.44
N LEU A 102 -5.79 -2.89 -0.41
CA LEU A 102 -6.21 -4.20 0.07
C LEU A 102 -6.52 -4.20 1.57
N THR A 103 -5.74 -3.47 2.36
CA THR A 103 -5.99 -3.31 3.81
C THR A 103 -7.38 -2.71 4.05
N ASP A 104 -7.67 -1.59 3.39
CA ASP A 104 -8.91 -0.84 3.58
C ASP A 104 -10.13 -1.61 3.07
N TRP A 105 -10.05 -2.17 1.87
CA TRP A 105 -11.16 -2.93 1.29
C TRP A 105 -11.45 -4.24 2.03
N LYS A 106 -10.43 -4.92 2.58
CA LYS A 106 -10.68 -6.06 3.47
C LYS A 106 -11.37 -5.62 4.77
N ARG A 107 -11.00 -4.47 5.32
CA ARG A 107 -11.64 -3.91 6.53
C ARG A 107 -13.10 -3.52 6.29
N MET A 108 -13.45 -3.12 5.07
CA MET A 108 -14.81 -2.79 4.66
C MET A 108 -15.77 -3.99 4.62
N PHE A 109 -15.28 -5.23 4.76
CA PHE A 109 -16.10 -6.43 4.88
C PHE A 109 -16.39 -6.75 6.36
N ASN A 110 -17.50 -6.22 6.89
CA ASN A 110 -17.86 -6.35 8.31
C ASN A 110 -18.89 -7.46 8.61
N GLY A 111 -19.09 -8.39 7.66
CA GLY A 111 -20.00 -9.52 7.80
C GLY A 111 -21.41 -9.30 7.21
N PRO A 112 -22.32 -10.28 7.38
CA PRO A 112 -23.66 -10.29 6.80
C PRO A 112 -24.44 -8.99 6.99
N GLY A 113 -24.86 -8.36 5.90
CA GLY A 113 -25.64 -7.12 5.89
C GLY A 113 -24.84 -5.83 6.13
N HIS A 114 -23.51 -5.94 6.27
CA HIS A 114 -22.58 -4.81 6.48
C HIS A 114 -21.38 -4.85 5.53
N GLU A 115 -21.54 -5.47 4.36
CA GLU A 115 -20.51 -5.65 3.34
C GLU A 115 -20.40 -4.41 2.44
N ARG A 116 -19.54 -3.47 2.81
CA ARG A 116 -19.27 -2.30 1.95
C ARG A 116 -18.39 -2.67 0.75
N CYS A 117 -17.51 -3.65 0.94
CA CYS A 117 -16.68 -4.24 -0.12
C CYS A 117 -16.50 -5.73 0.16
N ALA A 118 -16.91 -6.58 -0.78
CA ALA A 118 -16.85 -8.03 -0.74
C ALA A 118 -15.81 -8.63 -1.72
N GLY A 119 -15.10 -7.81 -2.50
CA GLY A 119 -14.07 -8.30 -3.41
C GLY A 119 -13.19 -7.21 -4.01
N ALA A 120 -11.94 -7.58 -4.31
CA ALA A 120 -10.94 -6.71 -4.92
C ALA A 120 -10.10 -7.50 -5.95
N LEU A 121 -10.23 -7.15 -7.22
CA LEU A 121 -9.51 -7.73 -8.34
C LEU A 121 -8.45 -6.75 -8.87
N ILE A 122 -7.18 -7.15 -8.78
CA ILE A 122 -6.04 -6.31 -9.17
C ILE A 122 -5.86 -6.35 -10.69
N TRP A 123 -5.89 -5.17 -11.30
CA TRP A 123 -5.38 -4.93 -12.64
C TRP A 123 -3.87 -4.63 -12.55
N GLN A 124 -2.96 -5.51 -12.98
CA GLN A 124 -3.16 -6.81 -13.65
C GLN A 124 -2.18 -7.85 -13.08
N PHE A 125 -2.38 -9.13 -13.39
CA PHE A 125 -1.50 -10.21 -12.91
C PHE A 125 -0.14 -10.20 -13.65
N ASN A 126 -0.16 -10.40 -14.97
CA ASN A 126 1.02 -10.59 -15.81
C ASN A 126 1.15 -9.56 -16.95
N ASP A 127 2.31 -9.56 -17.59
CA ASP A 127 2.58 -8.84 -18.83
C ASP A 127 2.69 -9.80 -20.02
N ILE A 128 2.22 -9.36 -21.19
CA ILE A 128 2.33 -10.09 -22.47
C ILE A 128 3.55 -9.67 -23.31
N TYR A 129 4.25 -8.63 -22.88
CA TYR A 129 5.41 -8.04 -23.56
C TYR A 129 6.31 -7.37 -22.50
N PRO A 130 7.65 -7.32 -22.65
CA PRO A 130 8.49 -6.55 -21.74
C PRO A 130 8.06 -5.09 -21.73
N VAL A 131 7.38 -4.63 -20.67
CA VAL A 131 6.73 -3.32 -20.66
C VAL A 131 6.66 -2.76 -19.25
N THR A 132 6.55 -1.44 -19.12
CA THR A 132 6.11 -0.80 -17.88
C THR A 132 4.58 -0.86 -17.82
N SER A 133 4.04 -1.46 -16.76
CA SER A 133 2.60 -1.75 -16.63
C SER A 133 2.16 -1.79 -15.16
N ARG A 134 0.89 -2.13 -14.97
CA ARG A 134 0.31 -2.43 -13.65
C ARG A 134 0.46 -3.88 -13.23
N ALA A 135 1.20 -4.70 -13.99
CA ALA A 135 1.44 -6.08 -13.62
C ALA A 135 2.28 -6.17 -12.34
N PHE A 136 2.06 -7.17 -11.51
CA PHE A 136 2.94 -7.50 -10.39
C PHE A 136 3.84 -8.71 -10.67
N VAL A 137 3.66 -9.36 -11.82
CA VAL A 137 4.61 -10.32 -12.43
C VAL A 137 4.96 -9.82 -13.83
N ASP A 138 6.25 -9.61 -14.10
CA ASP A 138 6.67 -9.14 -15.42
C ASP A 138 6.67 -10.24 -16.50
N TYR A 139 6.92 -9.85 -17.75
CA TYR A 139 6.93 -10.74 -18.92
C TYR A 139 7.86 -11.95 -18.77
N PHE A 140 9.00 -11.79 -18.08
CA PHE A 140 9.95 -12.88 -17.84
C PHE A 140 9.64 -13.67 -16.56
N LEU A 141 8.39 -13.61 -16.08
CA LEU A 141 7.90 -14.25 -14.87
C LEU A 141 8.62 -13.80 -13.60
N ARG A 142 9.17 -12.58 -13.59
CA ARG A 142 9.86 -12.04 -12.42
C ARG A 142 8.85 -11.30 -11.55
N ARG A 143 8.80 -11.72 -10.29
CA ARG A 143 7.93 -11.14 -9.27
C ARG A 143 8.43 -9.74 -8.91
N LYS A 144 7.56 -8.74 -9.05
CA LYS A 144 7.80 -7.38 -8.56
C LYS A 144 7.60 -7.34 -7.03
N PRO A 145 8.15 -6.36 -6.30
CA PRO A 145 7.85 -6.12 -4.89
C PRO A 145 6.34 -6.23 -4.53
N ALA A 146 5.49 -5.68 -5.39
CA ALA A 146 4.03 -5.76 -5.28
C ALA A 146 3.50 -7.20 -5.09
N PHE A 147 4.06 -8.21 -5.78
CA PHE A 147 3.65 -9.61 -5.64
C PHE A 147 3.74 -10.10 -4.19
N TYR A 148 4.81 -9.73 -3.49
CA TYR A 148 5.04 -10.18 -2.12
C TYR A 148 4.10 -9.50 -1.14
N SER A 149 3.81 -8.22 -1.33
CA SER A 149 2.84 -7.48 -0.50
C SER A 149 1.42 -8.00 -0.72
N ILE A 150 1.00 -8.16 -1.99
CA ILE A 150 -0.28 -8.79 -2.35
C ILE A 150 -0.41 -10.14 -1.65
N ARG A 151 0.60 -11.02 -1.75
CA ARG A 151 0.58 -12.33 -1.09
C ARG A 151 0.36 -12.24 0.43
N ARG A 152 0.96 -11.23 1.10
CA ARG A 152 0.77 -11.02 2.54
C ARG A 152 -0.66 -10.57 2.87
N TYR A 153 -1.24 -9.67 2.08
CA TYR A 153 -2.59 -9.17 2.33
C TYR A 153 -3.70 -10.14 1.92
N PHE A 154 -3.43 -11.05 0.98
CA PHE A 154 -4.32 -12.17 0.68
C PHE A 154 -4.14 -13.39 1.59
N ALA A 155 -3.27 -13.30 2.62
CA ALA A 155 -3.18 -14.35 3.61
C ALA A 155 -4.53 -14.55 4.34
N PRO A 156 -4.86 -15.79 4.74
CA PRO A 156 -6.14 -16.07 5.40
C PRO A 156 -6.35 -15.29 6.69
N ILE A 157 -5.26 -15.04 7.40
CA ILE A 157 -5.21 -14.18 8.58
C ILE A 157 -4.23 -13.08 8.28
N SER A 158 -4.65 -11.83 8.47
CA SER A 158 -3.74 -10.70 8.42
C SER A 158 -4.13 -9.66 9.48
N VAL A 159 -3.21 -8.77 9.81
CA VAL A 159 -3.44 -7.63 10.73
C VAL A 159 -3.25 -6.33 9.95
N GLY A 160 -3.98 -5.30 10.35
CA GLY A 160 -3.90 -3.96 9.79
C GLY A 160 -3.83 -2.91 10.89
N ILE A 161 -3.12 -1.83 10.60
CA ILE A 161 -2.98 -0.68 11.49
C ILE A 161 -3.24 0.57 10.66
N GLU A 162 -4.17 1.41 11.09
CA GLU A 162 -4.48 2.70 10.47
C GLU A 162 -4.10 3.84 11.42
N ARG A 163 -3.28 4.77 10.93
CA ARG A 163 -2.92 5.99 11.65
C ARG A 163 -4.07 7.01 11.61
N THR A 164 -4.35 7.63 12.75
CA THR A 164 -5.23 8.80 12.90
C THR A 164 -4.45 9.91 13.64
N PRO A 165 -4.48 11.18 13.20
CA PRO A 165 -5.08 11.68 11.97
C PRO A 165 -4.30 11.24 10.72
N LYS A 166 -4.97 11.27 9.56
CA LYS A 166 -4.38 10.92 8.26
C LYS A 166 -3.36 11.96 7.80
N THR A 167 -3.57 13.23 8.14
CA THR A 167 -2.69 14.32 7.72
C THR A 167 -1.45 14.39 8.62
N ARG A 168 -0.30 14.75 8.03
CA ARG A 168 0.96 14.96 8.75
C ARG A 168 1.20 16.42 9.17
N CYS A 169 0.39 17.33 8.66
CA CYS A 169 0.41 18.73 9.04
C CYS A 169 -0.83 18.99 9.88
N PRO A 170 -0.67 19.58 11.08
CA PRO A 170 -1.80 20.17 11.78
C PRO A 170 -2.36 21.31 10.92
N ASP A 171 -3.67 21.33 10.74
CA ASP A 171 -4.35 22.51 10.20
C ASP A 171 -4.29 23.59 11.29
N PRO A 172 -3.76 24.80 11.01
CA PRO A 172 -3.73 25.88 12.00
C PRO A 172 -5.11 26.29 12.51
N ASP A 173 -6.18 26.00 11.76
CA ASP A 173 -7.56 26.36 12.12
C ASP A 173 -8.33 25.24 12.84
N GLU A 174 -7.76 24.03 12.96
CA GLU A 174 -8.35 22.93 13.74
C GLU A 174 -7.82 22.87 15.19
N HIS A 175 -8.63 22.32 16.10
CA HIS A 175 -8.25 22.14 17.50
C HIS A 175 -7.02 21.21 17.62
N GLN A 176 -6.01 21.60 18.41
CA GLN A 176 -4.73 20.86 18.51
C GLN A 176 -4.89 19.38 18.92
N ASP A 177 -5.96 19.05 19.64
CA ASP A 177 -6.31 17.68 20.05
C ASP A 177 -6.62 16.75 18.86
N SER A 178 -6.99 17.29 17.69
CA SER A 178 -7.19 16.49 16.46
C SER A 178 -5.90 15.86 15.96
N TYR A 179 -4.74 16.36 16.42
CA TYR A 179 -3.42 15.89 16.03
C TYR A 179 -2.82 14.83 16.95
N ILE A 180 -3.51 14.45 18.02
CA ILE A 180 -3.05 13.39 18.93
C ILE A 180 -2.94 12.09 18.12
N LEU A 181 -1.69 11.64 17.94
CA LEU A 181 -1.39 10.46 17.15
C LEU A 181 -2.02 9.23 17.83
N SER A 182 -2.87 8.55 17.09
CA SER A 182 -3.50 7.30 17.52
C SER A 182 -3.53 6.31 16.37
N PHE A 183 -3.61 5.02 16.71
CA PHE A 183 -3.64 3.94 15.73
C PHE A 183 -4.84 3.04 15.97
N LYS A 184 -5.64 2.80 14.92
CA LYS A 184 -6.71 1.81 14.95
C LYS A 184 -6.16 0.48 14.49
N ILE A 185 -6.43 -0.57 15.24
CA ILE A 185 -5.91 -1.91 15.00
C ILE A 185 -7.07 -2.82 14.68
N PHE A 186 -6.93 -3.58 13.60
CA PHE A 186 -7.95 -4.51 13.13
C PHE A 186 -7.27 -5.74 12.54
N ALA A 187 -8.00 -6.84 12.50
CA ALA A 187 -7.54 -8.06 11.88
C ALA A 187 -8.67 -8.72 11.11
N TYR A 188 -8.27 -9.44 10.07
CA TYR A 188 -9.18 -10.07 9.14
C TYR A 188 -8.90 -11.57 9.14
N ASN A 189 -9.97 -12.34 9.22
CA ASN A 189 -9.95 -13.79 9.14
C ASN A 189 -10.88 -14.25 8.01
N THR A 190 -10.31 -14.77 6.95
CA THR A 190 -11.07 -15.27 5.79
C THR A 190 -11.43 -16.75 5.93
N LEU A 191 -11.07 -17.41 7.04
CA LEU A 191 -11.45 -18.79 7.31
C LEU A 191 -12.91 -18.86 7.74
N THR A 192 -13.55 -20.01 7.51
CA THR A 192 -14.93 -20.30 7.91
C THR A 192 -15.10 -20.60 9.40
N ARG A 193 -14.03 -20.54 10.19
CA ARG A 193 -14.01 -20.81 11.63
C ARG A 193 -13.41 -19.65 12.42
N HIS A 194 -13.83 -19.53 13.67
CA HIS A 194 -13.21 -18.60 14.62
C HIS A 194 -11.75 -19.00 14.88
N VAL A 195 -10.90 -18.01 15.07
CA VAL A 195 -9.50 -18.22 15.41
C VAL A 195 -9.17 -17.41 16.66
N VAL A 196 -8.70 -18.08 17.69
CA VAL A 196 -8.14 -17.43 18.88
C VAL A 196 -6.64 -17.29 18.65
N CYS A 197 -6.12 -16.08 18.79
CA CYS A 197 -4.70 -15.80 18.66
C CYS A 197 -4.25 -14.75 19.67
N VAL A 198 -2.93 -14.60 19.80
CA VAL A 198 -2.33 -13.55 20.63
C VAL A 198 -1.91 -12.40 19.71
N LEU A 199 -2.48 -11.22 19.93
CA LEU A 199 -2.08 -9.97 19.30
C LEU A 199 -0.89 -9.42 20.07
N ILE A 200 0.26 -9.25 19.40
CA ILE A 200 1.45 -8.64 20.00
C ILE A 200 1.70 -7.29 19.32
N LEU A 201 1.78 -6.22 20.11
CA LEU A 201 2.08 -4.87 19.64
C LEU A 201 3.45 -4.45 20.14
N GLN A 202 4.31 -4.03 19.21
CA GLN A 202 5.68 -3.59 19.52
C GLN A 202 6.00 -2.35 18.69
N ALA A 203 6.74 -1.42 19.29
CA ALA A 203 7.29 -0.26 18.60
C ALA A 203 8.82 -0.36 18.56
N PHE A 204 9.40 0.11 17.46
CA PHE A 204 10.84 0.18 17.28
C PHE A 204 11.25 1.61 16.97
N ASP A 205 12.18 2.16 17.74
CA ASP A 205 12.72 3.49 17.51
C ASP A 205 13.92 3.42 16.56
N LEU A 206 13.77 4.04 15.39
CA LEU A 206 14.80 4.10 14.35
C LEU A 206 16.00 4.98 14.71
N LYS A 207 15.90 5.90 15.68
CA LYS A 207 16.99 6.79 16.09
C LYS A 207 17.94 6.12 17.07
N ILE A 208 17.39 5.51 18.11
CA ILE A 208 18.15 4.80 19.16
C ILE A 208 18.38 3.33 18.82
N ASN A 209 17.71 2.81 17.78
CA ASN A 209 17.83 1.44 17.30
C ASN A 209 17.46 0.39 18.38
N THR A 210 16.44 0.68 19.18
CA THR A 210 15.94 -0.21 20.25
C THR A 210 14.41 -0.36 20.19
N TRP A 211 13.92 -1.44 20.78
CA TRP A 211 12.49 -1.68 20.95
C TRP A 211 11.96 -0.86 22.13
N THR A 212 10.80 -0.22 21.93
CA THR A 212 10.13 0.61 22.94
C THR A 212 8.80 -0.02 23.33
N GLN A 213 8.47 0.04 24.61
CA GLN A 213 7.19 -0.44 25.12
C GLN A 213 6.05 0.55 24.83
N LEU A 214 4.84 0.02 24.68
CA LEU A 214 3.61 0.76 24.41
C LEU A 214 2.69 0.67 25.63
N GLU A 215 2.13 1.81 26.03
CA GLU A 215 1.17 1.98 27.12
C GLU A 215 -0.26 2.21 26.59
N PRO A 216 -1.33 1.84 27.32
CA PRO A 216 -1.35 1.13 28.59
C PRO A 216 -1.23 -0.39 28.36
N LEU A 217 -0.31 -1.01 29.08
CA LEU A 217 0.10 -2.42 29.01
C LEU A 217 -1.01 -3.46 28.75
N ASP A 218 -0.94 -4.08 27.57
CA ASP A 218 -0.63 -5.51 27.44
C ASP A 218 0.15 -5.67 26.11
N ALA A 219 1.45 -5.96 26.19
CA ALA A 219 2.28 -6.22 25.01
C ALA A 219 1.72 -7.40 24.16
N SER A 220 0.86 -8.21 24.78
CA SER A 220 0.19 -9.36 24.20
C SER A 220 -1.24 -9.48 24.72
N GLN A 221 -2.23 -9.39 23.84
CA GLN A 221 -3.64 -9.60 24.19
C GLN A 221 -4.18 -10.84 23.48
N MET A 222 -4.92 -11.69 24.19
CA MET A 222 -5.67 -12.77 23.55
C MET A 222 -6.88 -12.19 22.82
N VAL A 223 -6.98 -12.42 21.51
CA VAL A 223 -8.05 -11.91 20.66
C VAL A 223 -8.73 -13.05 19.91
N THR A 224 -10.04 -12.91 19.71
CA THR A 224 -10.84 -13.88 18.94
C THR A 224 -11.25 -13.25 17.62
N LEU A 225 -10.71 -13.77 16.53
CA LEU A 225 -11.06 -13.35 15.18
C LEU A 225 -12.30 -14.12 14.71
N ARG A 226 -13.31 -13.37 14.27
CA ARG A 226 -14.58 -13.93 13.79
C ARG A 226 -14.41 -14.60 12.44
N ALA A 227 -15.24 -15.59 12.12
CA ALA A 227 -15.16 -16.32 10.87
C ALA A 227 -15.59 -15.47 9.68
N GLY A 228 -14.73 -15.32 8.68
CA GLY A 228 -15.07 -14.77 7.37
C GLY A 228 -15.10 -13.24 7.24
N TYR A 229 -14.88 -12.45 8.30
CA TYR A 229 -14.95 -10.99 8.22
C TYR A 229 -13.95 -10.26 9.16
N ASN A 230 -13.91 -8.95 9.01
CA ASN A 230 -13.04 -8.07 9.79
C ASN A 230 -13.44 -8.02 11.28
N THR A 231 -12.45 -7.94 12.16
CA THR A 231 -12.60 -7.74 13.59
C THR A 231 -11.78 -6.53 14.00
N GLU A 232 -12.44 -5.48 14.52
CA GLU A 232 -11.74 -4.35 15.15
C GLU A 232 -11.18 -4.80 16.50
N LEU A 233 -9.86 -4.65 16.67
CA LEU A 233 -9.14 -5.13 17.85
C LEU A 233 -8.94 -4.05 18.91
N GLY A 234 -9.03 -2.77 18.53
CA GLY A 234 -8.96 -1.65 19.46
C GLY A 234 -8.26 -0.44 18.87
N HIS A 235 -7.87 0.47 19.77
CA HIS A 235 -7.11 1.67 19.43
C HIS A 235 -5.91 1.81 20.37
N LEU A 236 -4.79 2.21 19.80
CA LEU A 236 -3.59 2.62 20.54
C LEU A 236 -3.59 4.14 20.61
N GLY A 237 -3.71 4.67 21.82
CA GLY A 237 -3.65 6.10 22.09
C GLY A 237 -2.23 6.66 21.98
N ALA A 238 -2.10 7.96 22.21
CA ALA A 238 -0.81 8.64 22.22
C ALA A 238 0.12 8.07 23.29
N GLN A 239 1.37 7.87 22.90
CA GLN A 239 2.43 7.40 23.78
C GLN A 239 3.26 8.58 24.25
N ALA A 240 3.75 8.53 25.49
CA ALA A 240 4.68 9.54 26.01
C ALA A 240 5.97 9.64 25.17
N ALA A 241 6.36 8.56 24.49
CA ALA A 241 7.51 8.54 23.59
C ALA A 241 7.29 9.28 22.25
N TRP A 242 6.07 9.72 21.94
CA TRP A 242 5.73 10.39 20.67
C TRP A 242 5.69 11.92 20.78
N THR A 243 5.72 12.46 21.99
CA THR A 243 5.86 13.88 22.31
C THR A 243 7.32 14.23 22.54
#